data_AF-A0A1V2LP32-F1
#
_entry.id   AF-A0A1V2LP32-F1
#
_cell.length_a   1.000
_cell.length_b   1.000
_cell.length_c   1.000
_cell.angle_alpha   90.00
_cell.angle_beta   90.00
_cell.angle_gamma   90.00
#
_symmetry.space_group_name_H-M   'P 1'
#
loop_
_entity.id
_entity.type
_entity.pdbx_description
1 polymer ?
#
loop_
_entity_poly.entity_id
_entity_poly.type
_entity_poly.pdbx_seq_one_letter_code
_entity_poly.pdbx_strand_id
1 'polypeptide(L)'
;MAIVGCQEGDGWRSVRAEYGLREKRWYIEYEIISGIPKVGGDESINNNADSRSHTPVIEAGSSVAHVRVGIARREASLEAPVGFDGYGYGIRDINCEKVHLSRRGDIGTKRDLKIGDIIGILIELPDIQTQKEISKAMIYEKTLEEPQKLDPALDSKNINDSFIGKGVEREMIPIKYKNNLYFEEYEYTGSKQMDHLLNPVTVFGEHAMPDNKRSQPAKLPNSSMTLYINGEKVGVPFTNLIAFLPPASEQRAARDQKSKKQLDDFIVDRDDGTLGYYPMVSCFRGGAVKLNTSSKVWRVPQDLDSALNSGTIKPYGLRMHSSIVEQTVYDLIEDAVNKYLDRKERDFLAEKL
;
A
#
# COMPACT_ATOMS: atom_id res chain seq x y z
N MET A 1 8.65 19.31 6.65
CA MET A 1 7.58 19.62 5.69
C MET A 1 7.58 18.50 4.67
N ALA A 2 6.47 17.78 4.45
CA ALA A 2 6.42 16.61 3.57
C ALA A 2 5.68 16.96 2.27
N ILE A 3 6.33 17.73 1.39
CA ILE A 3 5.83 18.07 0.05
C ILE A 3 6.57 17.21 -0.97
N VAL A 4 5.83 16.67 -1.92
CA VAL A 4 6.36 15.88 -3.03
C VAL A 4 5.75 16.39 -4.33
N GLY A 5 6.54 16.36 -5.40
CA GLY A 5 6.12 16.78 -6.73
C GLY A 5 7.09 16.29 -7.80
N CYS A 6 6.73 16.48 -9.07
CA CYS A 6 7.59 16.17 -10.22
C CYS A 6 7.83 17.40 -11.10
N GLN A 7 8.73 17.31 -12.06
CA GLN A 7 8.97 18.39 -13.02
C GLN A 7 7.87 18.44 -14.09
N GLU A 8 7.73 19.58 -14.78
CA GLU A 8 6.73 19.77 -15.85
C GLU A 8 6.90 18.80 -17.03
N GLY A 9 8.14 18.39 -17.30
CA GLY A 9 8.46 17.42 -18.35
C GLY A 9 8.22 15.96 -17.95
N ASP A 10 7.99 15.68 -16.67
CA ASP A 10 7.91 14.32 -16.16
C ASP A 10 6.54 13.69 -16.40
N GLY A 11 6.55 12.39 -16.70
CA GLY A 11 5.37 11.54 -16.66
C GLY A 11 4.91 11.27 -15.23
N TRP A 12 4.07 10.25 -15.06
CA TRP A 12 3.60 9.86 -13.73
C TRP A 12 4.77 9.33 -12.90
N ARG A 13 4.96 9.91 -11.72
CA ARG A 13 5.87 9.41 -10.71
C ARG A 13 5.16 9.37 -9.38
N SER A 14 5.51 8.39 -8.56
CA SER A 14 4.89 8.17 -7.28
C SER A 14 5.90 8.11 -6.16
N VAL A 15 5.41 8.41 -4.98
CA VAL A 15 6.16 8.28 -3.73
C VAL A 15 5.23 7.71 -2.67
N ARG A 16 5.77 6.78 -1.90
CA ARG A 16 5.11 6.21 -0.72
C ARG A 16 5.65 6.89 0.51
N ALA A 17 4.82 7.09 1.52
CA ALA A 17 5.29 7.49 2.84
C ALA A 17 6.10 6.35 3.48
N GLU A 18 6.89 6.68 4.51
CA GLU A 18 7.81 5.73 5.14
C GLU A 18 7.11 4.62 5.94
N TYR A 19 5.95 4.94 6.54
CA TYR A 19 5.31 4.04 7.51
C TYR A 19 3.95 3.54 7.02
N GLY A 20 3.79 2.22 7.02
CA GLY A 20 2.59 1.53 6.55
C GLY A 20 1.55 1.32 7.65
N LEU A 21 0.29 1.24 7.23
CA LEU A 21 -0.86 0.93 8.05
C LEU A 21 -1.11 -0.57 8.01
N ARG A 22 -1.05 -1.21 9.19
CA ARG A 22 -1.18 -2.68 9.33
C ARG A 22 -2.54 -3.13 9.85
N GLU A 23 -3.17 -2.35 10.71
CA GLU A 23 -4.45 -2.69 11.34
C GLU A 23 -5.10 -1.41 11.90
N LYS A 24 -6.33 -1.53 12.40
CA LYS A 24 -7.08 -0.46 13.08
C LYS A 24 -7.45 0.68 12.11
N ARG A 25 -7.81 1.84 12.68
CA ARG A 25 -8.39 2.97 11.95
C ARG A 25 -7.45 4.17 11.95
N TRP A 26 -7.16 4.67 10.76
CA TRP A 26 -6.22 5.76 10.54
C TRP A 26 -6.80 6.82 9.62
N TYR A 27 -6.50 8.08 9.93
CA TYR A 27 -6.93 9.22 9.12
C TYR A 27 -5.72 9.91 8.49
N ILE A 28 -5.69 9.92 7.15
CA ILE A 28 -4.63 10.50 6.34
C ILE A 28 -5.17 11.79 5.70
N GLU A 29 -4.36 12.84 5.59
CA GLU A 29 -4.73 14.04 4.84
C GLU A 29 -3.65 14.43 3.84
N TYR A 30 -4.11 14.83 2.66
CA TYR A 30 -3.30 15.36 1.58
C TYR A 30 -3.78 16.77 1.22
N GLU A 31 -2.87 17.69 0.98
CA GLU A 31 -3.17 19.04 0.48
C GLU A 31 -2.61 19.15 -0.94
N ILE A 32 -3.44 19.50 -1.91
CA ILE A 32 -3.00 19.72 -3.29
C ILE A 32 -2.30 21.07 -3.37
N ILE A 33 -0.99 21.06 -3.64
CA ILE A 33 -0.17 22.27 -3.73
C ILE A 33 -0.10 22.78 -5.18
N SER A 34 0.03 21.84 -6.13
CA SER A 34 0.05 22.12 -7.57
C SER A 34 -0.80 21.07 -8.29
N GLY A 35 -1.71 21.54 -9.15
CA GLY A 35 -2.73 20.71 -9.80
C GLY A 35 -3.76 21.58 -10.54
N ILE A 36 -5.01 21.12 -10.59
CA ILE A 36 -6.10 21.85 -11.24
C ILE A 36 -6.37 23.18 -10.50
N PRO A 37 -6.36 24.34 -11.19
CA PRO A 37 -6.53 25.63 -10.54
C PRO A 37 -7.97 25.86 -10.03
N LYS A 38 -8.11 26.69 -9.01
CA LYS A 38 -9.41 27.26 -8.63
C LYS A 38 -9.81 28.31 -9.66
N VAL A 39 -10.55 27.93 -10.70
CA VAL A 39 -11.17 28.92 -11.60
C VAL A 39 -12.16 29.76 -10.79
N GLY A 40 -12.03 31.08 -10.85
CA GLY A 40 -12.96 32.03 -10.26
C GLY A 40 -13.97 32.49 -11.31
N GLY A 41 -15.26 32.34 -11.05
CA GLY A 41 -16.32 32.78 -11.96
C GLY A 41 -16.64 31.80 -13.09
N ASP A 42 -17.83 31.97 -13.65
CA ASP A 42 -18.53 31.13 -14.62
C ASP A 42 -17.88 31.14 -16.03
N GLU A 43 -16.55 31.06 -16.11
CA GLU A 43 -15.86 30.77 -17.36
C GLU A 43 -15.94 29.27 -17.60
N SER A 44 -17.00 28.89 -18.31
CA SER A 44 -17.17 27.58 -18.92
C SER A 44 -15.89 27.16 -19.63
N ILE A 45 -15.14 26.26 -19.02
CA ILE A 45 -14.20 25.40 -19.74
C ILE A 45 -15.02 24.79 -20.88
N ASN A 46 -14.59 24.99 -22.13
CA ASN A 46 -15.29 24.51 -23.32
C ASN A 46 -15.72 23.04 -23.13
N ASN A 47 -17.02 22.85 -22.90
CA ASN A 47 -17.65 21.56 -22.61
C ASN A 47 -17.82 20.75 -23.89
N ASN A 48 -16.72 20.31 -24.50
CA ASN A 48 -16.79 19.21 -25.47
C ASN A 48 -16.77 17.89 -24.69
N ALA A 49 -17.97 17.35 -24.46
CA ALA A 49 -18.30 16.28 -23.53
C ALA A 49 -17.80 14.87 -23.89
N ASP A 50 -17.06 14.69 -24.99
CA ASP A 50 -16.79 13.35 -25.54
C ASP A 50 -15.36 12.81 -25.35
N SER A 51 -14.48 13.51 -24.62
CA SER A 51 -13.16 12.98 -24.30
C SER A 51 -13.06 12.45 -22.87
N ARG A 52 -12.82 11.14 -22.73
CA ARG A 52 -12.52 10.44 -21.44
C ARG A 52 -11.28 10.99 -20.70
N SER A 53 -10.64 12.03 -21.22
CA SER A 53 -9.47 12.73 -20.68
C SER A 53 -9.72 14.24 -20.72
N HIS A 54 -10.77 14.71 -20.05
CA HIS A 54 -11.00 16.14 -19.87
C HIS A 54 -9.86 16.71 -19.01
N THR A 55 -8.87 17.31 -19.67
CA THR A 55 -7.81 18.08 -19.02
C THR A 55 -8.29 19.53 -19.09
N PRO A 56 -8.47 20.23 -17.96
CA PRO A 56 -8.81 21.64 -17.97
C PRO A 56 -7.80 22.37 -18.86
N VAL A 57 -8.24 23.20 -19.81
CA VAL A 57 -7.31 23.96 -20.65
C VAL A 57 -6.97 25.23 -19.89
N ILE A 58 -5.74 25.35 -19.41
CA ILE A 58 -5.14 26.63 -19.02
C ILE A 58 -4.48 27.18 -20.29
N GLU A 59 -4.49 28.51 -20.48
CA GLU A 59 -3.98 29.29 -21.64
C GLU A 59 -3.03 28.56 -22.62
N ALA A 60 -3.22 28.82 -23.92
CA ALA A 60 -2.51 28.18 -25.02
C ALA A 60 -0.98 28.08 -24.79
N GLY A 61 -0.51 26.90 -24.36
CA GLY A 61 0.90 26.60 -24.14
C GLY A 61 1.25 25.97 -22.79
N SER A 62 0.39 26.07 -21.77
CA SER A 62 0.67 25.50 -20.44
C SER A 62 0.11 24.08 -20.29
N SER A 63 0.96 23.09 -19.95
CA SER A 63 0.48 21.76 -19.58
C SER A 63 -0.11 21.77 -18.17
N VAL A 64 -1.28 21.15 -17.98
CA VAL A 64 -1.89 21.07 -16.65
C VAL A 64 -1.22 19.98 -15.81
N ALA A 65 -0.81 20.40 -14.62
CA ALA A 65 -0.30 19.55 -13.56
C ALA A 65 -1.42 18.65 -13.01
N HIS A 66 -1.13 17.37 -12.80
CA HIS A 66 -2.10 16.41 -12.28
C HIS A 66 -1.54 15.64 -11.08
N VAL A 67 -2.47 15.22 -10.21
CA VAL A 67 -2.13 14.44 -9.03
C VAL A 67 -3.09 13.26 -8.86
N ARG A 68 -2.59 12.20 -8.21
CA ARG A 68 -3.43 11.16 -7.59
C ARG A 68 -2.97 10.96 -6.16
N VAL A 69 -3.92 10.72 -5.28
CA VAL A 69 -3.65 10.43 -3.86
C VAL A 69 -4.34 9.14 -3.48
N GLY A 70 -3.81 8.41 -2.53
CA GLY A 70 -4.40 7.14 -2.14
C GLY A 70 -3.53 6.36 -1.17
N ILE A 71 -3.64 5.05 -1.24
CA ILE A 71 -2.80 4.12 -0.48
C ILE A 71 -2.29 3.00 -1.38
N ALA A 72 -1.13 2.45 -1.07
CA ALA A 72 -0.59 1.30 -1.78
C ALA A 72 0.32 0.44 -0.90
N ARG A 73 0.50 -0.83 -1.28
CA ARG A 73 1.45 -1.73 -0.64
C ARG A 73 2.87 -1.51 -1.15
N ARG A 74 3.86 -2.24 -0.60
CA ARG A 74 5.27 -2.11 -0.98
C ARG A 74 5.54 -2.54 -2.43
N GLU A 75 4.77 -3.49 -2.94
CA GLU A 75 4.91 -4.02 -4.29
C GLU A 75 4.50 -3.02 -5.39
N ALA A 76 3.75 -1.97 -5.03
CA ALA A 76 3.29 -0.98 -5.99
C ALA A 76 4.48 -0.19 -6.56
N SER A 77 4.55 -0.11 -7.89
CA SER A 77 5.64 0.56 -8.58
C SER A 77 5.63 2.07 -8.32
N LEU A 78 6.80 2.63 -8.01
CA LEU A 78 6.98 4.08 -7.88
C LEU A 78 7.01 4.80 -9.24
N GLU A 79 7.19 4.06 -10.33
CA GLU A 79 7.19 4.59 -11.70
C GLU A 79 5.79 4.65 -12.33
N ALA A 80 4.78 4.13 -11.62
CA ALA A 80 3.39 4.13 -12.06
C ALA A 80 2.51 4.90 -11.07
N PRO A 81 1.40 5.51 -11.52
CA PRO A 81 0.50 6.22 -10.63
C PRO A 81 -0.27 5.25 -9.72
N VAL A 82 -0.59 5.68 -8.50
CA VAL A 82 -1.41 4.92 -7.56
C VAL A 82 -2.74 4.50 -8.21
N GLY A 83 -3.10 3.22 -8.01
CA GLY A 83 -4.25 2.59 -8.67
C GLY A 83 -3.96 2.01 -10.05
N PHE A 84 -2.72 2.05 -10.55
CA PHE A 84 -2.31 1.40 -11.80
C PHE A 84 -2.42 -0.13 -11.72
N ASP A 85 -1.89 -0.71 -10.65
CA ASP A 85 -1.84 -2.15 -10.40
C ASP A 85 -2.89 -2.58 -9.36
N GLY A 86 -2.82 -3.84 -8.92
CA GLY A 86 -3.66 -4.37 -7.85
C GLY A 86 -3.16 -4.07 -6.44
N TYR A 87 -2.01 -3.42 -6.29
CA TYR A 87 -1.38 -3.13 -5.00
C TYR A 87 -1.72 -1.74 -4.47
N GLY A 88 -2.27 -0.86 -5.33
CA GLY A 88 -2.70 0.50 -4.98
C GLY A 88 -4.19 0.78 -5.19
N TYR A 89 -4.70 1.69 -4.36
CA TYR A 89 -6.04 2.27 -4.44
C TYR A 89 -5.90 3.79 -4.50
N GLY A 90 -6.24 4.38 -5.65
CA GLY A 90 -6.06 5.81 -5.91
C GLY A 90 -7.37 6.58 -6.05
N ILE A 91 -7.30 7.89 -5.79
CA ILE A 91 -8.29 8.89 -6.14
C ILE A 91 -7.65 9.84 -7.14
N ARG A 92 -8.33 10.07 -8.26
CA ARG A 92 -7.91 10.95 -9.32
C ARG A 92 -8.37 12.38 -9.06
N ASP A 93 -7.55 13.35 -9.40
CA ASP A 93 -7.90 14.76 -9.33
C ASP A 93 -9.08 15.14 -10.23
N ILE A 94 -9.09 14.69 -11.49
CA ILE A 94 -10.18 14.91 -12.42
C ILE A 94 -11.39 14.05 -12.03
N ASN A 95 -12.56 14.69 -11.93
CA ASN A 95 -13.85 14.10 -11.57
C ASN A 95 -13.88 13.34 -10.23
N CYS A 96 -12.82 13.43 -9.40
CA CYS A 96 -12.70 12.68 -8.15
C CYS A 96 -12.94 11.15 -8.32
N GLU A 97 -12.51 10.58 -9.45
CA GLU A 97 -12.74 9.16 -9.74
C GLU A 97 -11.87 8.27 -8.84
N LYS A 98 -12.42 7.15 -8.37
CA LYS A 98 -11.61 6.08 -7.80
C LYS A 98 -10.87 5.32 -8.89
N VAL A 99 -9.65 4.90 -8.63
CA VAL A 99 -8.80 4.17 -9.59
C VAL A 99 -8.16 2.96 -8.92
N HIS A 100 -8.35 1.79 -9.49
CA HIS A 100 -7.72 0.53 -9.06
C HIS A 100 -7.62 -0.41 -10.27
N LEU A 101 -6.51 -1.15 -10.41
CA LEU A 101 -6.24 -2.00 -11.58
C LEU A 101 -6.36 -1.23 -12.91
N SER A 102 -5.89 0.03 -12.93
CA SER A 102 -6.03 0.95 -14.06
C SER A 102 -7.46 1.24 -14.52
N ARG A 103 -8.47 0.81 -13.75
CA ARG A 103 -9.89 1.02 -14.02
C ARG A 103 -10.40 2.17 -13.15
N ARG A 104 -11.12 3.08 -13.79
CA ARG A 104 -11.75 4.23 -13.13
C ARG A 104 -13.17 3.86 -12.69
N GLY A 105 -13.63 4.46 -11.62
CA GLY A 105 -14.99 4.32 -11.14
C GLY A 105 -15.50 5.63 -10.55
N ASP A 106 -16.80 5.86 -10.69
CA ASP A 106 -17.50 6.95 -10.03
C ASP A 106 -17.66 6.64 -8.53
N ILE A 107 -17.67 7.68 -7.71
CA ILE A 107 -17.89 7.61 -6.25
C ILE A 107 -19.09 8.46 -5.81
N GLY A 108 -19.89 8.95 -6.76
CA GLY A 108 -21.08 9.76 -6.52
C GLY A 108 -20.84 11.27 -6.57
N THR A 109 -19.62 11.71 -6.93
CA THR A 109 -19.31 13.11 -7.19
C THR A 109 -18.54 13.23 -8.50
N LYS A 110 -18.77 14.33 -9.23
CA LYS A 110 -18.06 14.66 -10.47
C LYS A 110 -17.23 15.95 -10.34
N ARG A 111 -16.93 16.33 -9.10
CA ARG A 111 -16.11 17.51 -8.80
C ARG A 111 -14.64 17.19 -9.05
N ASP A 112 -13.92 18.12 -9.64
CA ASP A 112 -12.46 18.09 -9.67
C ASP A 112 -11.86 18.46 -8.30
N LEU A 113 -10.76 17.79 -7.95
CA LEU A 113 -9.91 18.14 -6.83
C LEU A 113 -8.96 19.25 -7.25
N LYS A 114 -9.02 20.40 -6.57
CA LYS A 114 -8.31 21.61 -6.99
C LYS A 114 -7.18 21.95 -6.01
N ILE A 115 -6.27 22.81 -6.46
CA ILE A 115 -5.23 23.39 -5.60
C ILE A 115 -5.87 23.93 -4.32
N GLY A 116 -5.27 23.62 -3.17
CA GLY A 116 -5.73 24.00 -1.84
C GLY A 116 -6.90 23.17 -1.29
N ASP A 117 -7.42 22.18 -2.02
CA ASP A 117 -8.30 21.18 -1.41
C ASP A 117 -7.51 20.25 -0.48
N ILE A 118 -8.10 19.96 0.68
CA ILE A 118 -7.59 19.00 1.64
C ILE A 118 -8.37 17.70 1.50
N ILE A 119 -7.70 16.65 1.05
CA ILE A 119 -8.25 15.32 0.81
C ILE A 119 -7.98 14.45 2.03
N GLY A 120 -9.03 14.16 2.77
CA GLY A 120 -8.99 13.26 3.91
C GLY A 120 -9.36 11.83 3.53
N ILE A 121 -8.61 10.85 4.02
CA ILE A 121 -8.87 9.44 3.78
C ILE A 121 -8.89 8.71 5.13
N LEU A 122 -10.05 8.18 5.50
CA LEU A 122 -10.18 7.24 6.60
C LEU A 122 -9.92 5.82 6.06
N ILE A 123 -8.90 5.17 6.60
CA ILE A 123 -8.55 3.79 6.33
C ILE A 123 -8.96 2.95 7.54
N GLU A 124 -9.80 1.95 7.31
CA GLU A 124 -10.18 0.97 8.31
C GLU A 124 -9.63 -0.39 7.90
N LEU A 125 -8.88 -1.01 8.81
CA LEU A 125 -8.31 -2.35 8.64
C LEU A 125 -8.72 -3.22 9.83
N PRO A 126 -8.98 -4.53 9.61
CA PRO A 126 -9.20 -5.47 10.71
C PRO A 126 -7.95 -5.55 11.60
N ASP A 127 -8.13 -6.04 12.83
CA ASP A 127 -7.01 -6.32 13.73
C ASP A 127 -6.08 -7.41 13.14
N ILE A 128 -4.84 -7.43 13.61
CA ILE A 128 -3.82 -8.34 13.12
C ILE A 128 -4.17 -9.82 13.34
N GLN A 129 -4.95 -10.17 14.37
CA GLN A 129 -5.35 -11.55 14.61
C GLN A 129 -6.32 -12.03 13.53
N THR A 130 -7.33 -11.22 13.22
CA THR A 130 -8.26 -11.47 12.12
C THR A 130 -7.52 -11.66 10.79
N GLN A 131 -6.50 -10.82 10.53
CA GLN A 131 -5.68 -10.96 9.33
C GLN A 131 -4.84 -12.25 9.33
N LYS A 132 -4.28 -12.65 10.48
CA LYS A 132 -3.55 -13.90 10.63
C LYS A 132 -4.43 -15.13 10.40
N GLU A 133 -5.70 -15.12 10.80
CA GLU A 133 -6.62 -16.23 10.49
C GLU A 133 -6.87 -16.37 8.99
N ILE A 134 -6.99 -15.26 8.25
CA ILE A 134 -7.11 -15.29 6.78
C ILE A 134 -5.84 -15.89 6.17
N SER A 135 -4.66 -15.43 6.58
CA SER A 135 -3.39 -16.00 6.13
C SER A 135 -3.26 -17.48 6.47
N LYS A 136 -3.67 -17.90 7.67
CA LYS A 136 -3.68 -19.30 8.10
C LYS A 136 -4.59 -20.14 7.20
N ALA A 137 -5.77 -19.64 6.86
CA ALA A 137 -6.68 -20.29 5.92
C ALA A 137 -6.08 -20.40 4.51
N MET A 138 -5.43 -19.34 4.01
CA MET A 138 -4.72 -19.35 2.73
C MET A 138 -3.59 -20.39 2.70
N ILE A 139 -2.82 -20.51 3.80
CA ILE A 139 -1.73 -21.49 3.94
C ILE A 139 -2.28 -22.92 3.96
N TYR A 140 -3.38 -23.16 4.68
CA TYR A 140 -4.03 -24.47 4.74
C TYR A 140 -4.53 -24.93 3.37
N GLU A 141 -5.23 -24.04 2.66
CA GLU A 141 -5.79 -24.31 1.34
C GLU A 141 -4.73 -24.23 0.22
N LYS A 142 -3.50 -23.80 0.55
CA LYS A 142 -2.41 -23.55 -0.40
C LYS A 142 -2.86 -22.66 -1.57
N THR A 143 -3.53 -21.56 -1.24
CA THR A 143 -4.12 -20.63 -2.21
C THR A 143 -3.71 -19.18 -1.93
N LEU A 144 -3.62 -18.38 -2.99
CA LEU A 144 -3.49 -16.92 -2.92
C LEU A 144 -4.83 -16.20 -3.17
N GLU A 145 -5.88 -16.98 -3.45
CA GLU A 145 -7.25 -16.50 -3.61
C GLU A 145 -7.99 -16.45 -2.28
N GLU A 146 -9.22 -15.93 -2.30
CA GLU A 146 -10.12 -15.87 -1.15
C GLU A 146 -10.40 -17.30 -0.62
N PRO A 147 -9.98 -17.63 0.62
CA PRO A 147 -10.11 -18.98 1.16
C PRO A 147 -11.58 -19.33 1.44
N GLN A 148 -11.94 -20.59 1.27
CA GLN A 148 -13.32 -21.04 1.48
C GLN A 148 -13.64 -21.30 2.95
N LYS A 149 -12.64 -21.71 3.75
CA LYS A 149 -12.78 -22.02 5.19
C LYS A 149 -11.87 -21.12 6.01
N LEU A 150 -12.46 -20.19 6.75
CA LEU A 150 -11.74 -19.23 7.61
C LEU A 150 -11.17 -19.85 8.89
N ASP A 151 -11.64 -21.02 9.33
CA ASP A 151 -11.09 -21.73 10.50
C ASP A 151 -10.76 -23.20 10.19
N PRO A 152 -9.64 -23.47 9.48
CA PRO A 152 -9.16 -24.81 9.28
C PRO A 152 -8.29 -25.27 10.45
N ALA A 153 -8.43 -26.55 10.83
CA ALA A 153 -7.49 -27.23 11.71
C ALA A 153 -6.16 -27.45 10.97
N LEU A 154 -5.18 -26.58 11.15
CA LEU A 154 -3.80 -26.84 10.70
C LEU A 154 -3.09 -27.77 11.67
N ASP A 155 -2.18 -28.59 11.14
CA ASP A 155 -1.13 -29.21 11.93
C ASP A 155 -0.24 -28.13 12.57
N SER A 156 -0.06 -28.23 13.89
CA SER A 156 0.78 -27.37 14.74
C SER A 156 2.17 -27.09 14.16
N LYS A 157 2.76 -28.06 13.44
CA LYS A 157 4.09 -27.91 12.85
C LYS A 157 4.12 -26.85 11.74
N ASN A 158 3.15 -26.85 10.82
CA ASN A 158 3.07 -25.87 9.74
C ASN A 158 2.80 -24.45 10.25
N ILE A 159 2.04 -24.31 11.34
CA ILE A 159 1.82 -23.01 11.98
C ILE A 159 3.14 -22.47 12.57
N ASN A 160 3.82 -23.30 13.36
CA ASN A 160 5.04 -22.91 14.07
C ASN A 160 6.20 -22.57 13.13
N ASP A 161 6.29 -23.23 11.98
CA ASP A 161 7.34 -22.98 11.00
C ASP A 161 7.05 -21.76 10.10
N SER A 162 5.81 -21.28 10.07
CA SER A 162 5.37 -20.10 9.31
C SER A 162 5.44 -18.79 10.12
N PHE A 163 5.24 -17.65 9.45
CA PHE A 163 5.17 -16.33 10.10
C PHE A 163 4.02 -16.21 11.13
N ILE A 164 3.01 -17.10 11.07
CA ILE A 164 1.92 -17.12 12.06
C ILE A 164 2.47 -17.41 13.46
N GLY A 165 3.34 -18.42 13.58
CA GLY A 165 3.99 -18.82 14.82
C GLY A 165 5.22 -18.00 15.16
N LYS A 166 6.09 -17.72 14.16
CA LYS A 166 7.36 -16.99 14.38
C LYS A 166 7.16 -15.50 14.58
N GLY A 167 6.11 -14.92 14.01
CA GLY A 167 5.89 -13.48 14.00
C GLY A 167 6.72 -12.77 12.95
N VAL A 168 7.21 -11.58 13.31
CA VAL A 168 8.01 -10.73 12.42
C VAL A 168 9.47 -11.15 12.47
N GLU A 169 10.06 -11.38 11.30
CA GLU A 169 11.47 -11.77 11.13
C GLU A 169 12.09 -10.82 10.09
N ARG A 170 13.02 -9.97 10.51
CA ARG A 170 13.71 -9.02 9.63
C ARG A 170 15.09 -9.53 9.24
N GLU A 171 15.52 -9.15 8.05
CA GLU A 171 16.89 -9.38 7.59
C GLU A 171 17.45 -8.07 7.06
N MET A 172 18.35 -7.47 7.84
CA MET A 172 19.00 -6.19 7.54
C MET A 172 20.49 -6.40 7.39
N ILE A 173 21.04 -6.13 6.21
CA ILE A 173 22.45 -6.29 5.92
C ILE A 173 23.12 -4.91 5.92
N PRO A 174 24.05 -4.62 6.85
CA PRO A 174 24.76 -3.36 6.85
C PRO A 174 25.74 -3.29 5.66
N ILE A 175 25.63 -2.24 4.85
CA ILE A 175 26.49 -1.99 3.70
C ILE A 175 27.09 -0.58 3.76
N LYS A 176 28.30 -0.43 3.22
CA LYS A 176 28.94 0.88 3.04
C LYS A 176 28.83 1.28 1.58
N TYR A 177 28.11 2.37 1.30
CA TYR A 177 27.97 2.92 -0.05
C TYR A 177 28.33 4.41 -0.05
N LYS A 178 29.21 4.82 -0.96
CA LYS A 178 29.69 6.22 -1.07
C LYS A 178 30.07 6.85 0.28
N ASN A 179 30.81 6.10 1.10
CA ASN A 179 31.26 6.47 2.45
C ASN A 179 30.19 6.61 3.54
N ASN A 180 28.92 6.34 3.24
CA ASN A 180 27.85 6.28 4.24
C ASN A 180 27.48 4.82 4.56
N LEU A 181 26.92 4.60 5.75
CA LEU A 181 26.39 3.32 6.18
C LEU A 181 24.89 3.26 5.87
N TYR A 182 24.46 2.14 5.29
CA TYR A 182 23.05 1.85 5.00
C TYR A 182 22.72 0.43 5.45
N PHE A 183 21.45 0.14 5.61
CA PHE A 183 20.94 -1.23 5.67
C PHE A 183 20.28 -1.58 4.34
N GLU A 184 20.56 -2.77 3.85
CA GLU A 184 19.89 -3.39 2.73
C GLU A 184 18.88 -4.42 3.24
N GLU A 185 17.66 -4.36 2.74
CA GLU A 185 16.56 -5.27 3.04
C GLU A 185 15.97 -5.79 1.72
N TYR A 186 15.42 -6.99 1.74
CA TYR A 186 14.71 -7.52 0.59
C TYR A 186 13.35 -6.84 0.42
N GLU A 187 13.06 -6.34 -0.78
CA GLU A 187 11.77 -5.72 -1.07
C GLU A 187 10.72 -6.75 -1.51
N TYR A 188 9.45 -6.49 -1.16
CA TYR A 188 8.31 -7.21 -1.70
C TYR A 188 8.08 -6.81 -3.15
N THR A 189 7.97 -7.79 -4.04
CA THR A 189 7.86 -7.56 -5.49
C THR A 189 6.51 -8.03 -6.03
N GLY A 190 6.07 -7.42 -7.14
CA GLY A 190 4.87 -7.82 -7.85
C GLY A 190 4.81 -9.32 -8.19
N SER A 191 3.62 -9.89 -8.08
CA SER A 191 3.34 -11.30 -8.38
C SER A 191 2.64 -11.43 -9.74
N LYS A 192 2.91 -12.54 -10.43
CA LYS A 192 2.28 -12.85 -11.71
C LYS A 192 0.75 -12.88 -11.62
N GLN A 193 0.21 -13.28 -10.47
CA GLN A 193 -1.24 -13.32 -10.24
C GLN A 193 -1.85 -11.93 -10.19
N MET A 194 -1.16 -10.96 -9.59
CA MET A 194 -1.61 -9.57 -9.54
C MET A 194 -1.44 -8.87 -10.89
N ASP A 195 -0.40 -9.21 -11.65
CA ASP A 195 -0.27 -8.77 -13.05
C ASP A 195 -1.41 -9.34 -13.92
N HIS A 196 -1.76 -10.61 -13.70
CA HIS A 196 -2.88 -11.26 -14.38
C HIS A 196 -4.24 -10.70 -13.92
N LEU A 197 -4.37 -10.21 -12.68
CA LEU A 197 -5.56 -9.51 -12.20
C LEU A 197 -5.76 -8.16 -12.91
N LEU A 198 -4.67 -7.47 -13.22
CA LEU A 198 -4.69 -6.26 -14.05
C LEU A 198 -5.16 -6.59 -15.47
N ASN A 199 -4.51 -7.56 -16.11
CA ASN A 199 -4.79 -8.01 -17.47
C ASN A 199 -5.12 -9.52 -17.50
N PRO A 200 -6.42 -9.91 -17.39
CA PRO A 200 -6.84 -11.31 -17.30
C PRO A 200 -6.86 -11.98 -18.66
N VAL A 201 -5.66 -12.18 -19.21
CA VAL A 201 -5.43 -12.74 -20.54
C VAL A 201 -4.35 -13.80 -20.43
N THR A 202 -4.72 -15.04 -20.76
CA THR A 202 -3.75 -16.13 -20.89
C THR A 202 -3.23 -16.18 -22.33
N VAL A 203 -1.90 -16.17 -22.48
CA VAL A 203 -1.23 -16.27 -23.78
C VAL A 203 -0.85 -17.72 -24.05
N PHE A 204 -1.41 -18.29 -25.12
CA PHE A 204 -1.07 -19.62 -25.64
C PHE A 204 -0.36 -19.45 -26.99
N GLY A 205 0.98 -19.49 -26.97
CA GLY A 205 1.79 -19.22 -28.17
C GLY A 205 1.60 -17.77 -28.64
N GLU A 206 1.09 -17.57 -29.86
CA GLU A 206 0.80 -16.25 -30.43
C GLU A 206 -0.62 -15.75 -30.12
N HIS A 207 -1.48 -16.59 -29.53
CA HIS A 207 -2.87 -16.25 -29.28
C HIS A 207 -3.13 -15.86 -27.82
N ALA A 208 -3.79 -14.72 -27.65
CA ALA A 208 -4.21 -14.19 -26.36
C ALA A 208 -5.70 -14.50 -26.13
N MET A 209 -6.03 -15.34 -25.15
CA MET A 209 -7.40 -15.70 -24.81
C MET A 209 -7.82 -15.02 -23.50
N PRO A 210 -8.98 -14.33 -23.46
CA PRO A 210 -9.52 -13.79 -22.22
C PRO A 210 -9.89 -14.91 -21.25
N ASP A 211 -9.57 -14.73 -19.97
CA ASP A 211 -9.88 -15.72 -18.95
C ASP A 211 -11.36 -15.68 -18.55
N ASN A 212 -11.99 -16.85 -18.51
CA ASN A 212 -13.40 -16.99 -18.12
C ASN A 212 -13.63 -16.85 -16.60
N LYS A 213 -12.61 -17.13 -15.78
CA LYS A 213 -12.66 -16.98 -14.33
C LYS A 213 -11.63 -15.96 -13.89
N ARG A 214 -12.08 -14.85 -13.32
CA ARG A 214 -11.19 -13.85 -12.74
C ARG A 214 -10.72 -14.35 -11.38
N SER A 215 -9.40 -14.39 -11.19
CA SER A 215 -8.81 -14.63 -9.87
C SER A 215 -9.33 -13.59 -8.88
N GLN A 216 -9.64 -14.05 -7.66
CA GLN A 216 -10.08 -13.20 -6.57
C GLN A 216 -9.09 -13.30 -5.43
N PRO A 217 -8.18 -12.32 -5.28
CA PRO A 217 -7.28 -12.30 -4.13
C PRO A 217 -8.07 -12.28 -2.82
N ALA A 218 -7.51 -12.89 -1.78
CA ALA A 218 -8.07 -12.81 -0.44
C ALA A 218 -8.24 -11.35 -0.02
N LYS A 219 -9.35 -11.06 0.67
CA LYS A 219 -9.72 -9.71 1.09
C LYS A 219 -9.76 -9.59 2.60
N LEU A 220 -9.55 -8.37 3.08
CA LEU A 220 -9.65 -8.00 4.47
C LEU A 220 -11.10 -7.66 4.81
N PRO A 221 -11.77 -8.42 5.68
CA PRO A 221 -13.16 -8.17 6.05
C PRO A 221 -13.29 -6.84 6.79
N ASN A 222 -14.40 -6.15 6.58
CA ASN A 222 -14.71 -4.85 7.20
C ASN A 222 -13.65 -3.77 6.95
N SER A 223 -12.76 -3.96 5.98
CA SER A 223 -11.80 -2.94 5.59
C SER A 223 -12.43 -1.96 4.61
N SER A 224 -12.08 -0.68 4.75
CA SER A 224 -12.67 0.38 3.94
C SER A 224 -11.69 1.53 3.70
N MET A 225 -11.93 2.24 2.61
CA MET A 225 -11.34 3.54 2.32
C MET A 225 -12.50 4.52 2.17
N THR A 226 -12.64 5.45 3.12
CA THR A 226 -13.67 6.49 3.09
C THR A 226 -13.03 7.85 2.78
N LEU A 227 -13.58 8.54 1.79
CA LEU A 227 -13.07 9.80 1.26
C LEU A 227 -13.79 11.01 1.86
N TYR A 228 -13.00 12.02 2.21
CA TYR A 228 -13.42 13.33 2.67
C TYR A 228 -12.74 14.41 1.84
N ILE A 229 -13.46 15.49 1.52
CA ILE A 229 -12.89 16.69 0.88
C ILE A 229 -13.20 17.88 1.78
N ASN A 230 -12.17 18.57 2.25
CA ASN A 230 -12.26 19.74 3.13
C ASN A 230 -13.05 19.50 4.44
N GLY A 231 -13.09 18.24 4.90
CA GLY A 231 -13.83 17.80 6.09
C GLY A 231 -15.21 17.21 5.79
N GLU A 232 -15.71 17.30 4.56
CA GLU A 232 -17.02 16.76 4.18
C GLU A 232 -16.88 15.35 3.60
N LYS A 233 -17.70 14.41 4.09
CA LYS A 233 -17.71 13.02 3.61
C LYS A 233 -18.26 12.97 2.18
N VAL A 234 -17.48 12.38 1.28
CA VAL A 234 -17.87 12.20 -0.13
C VAL A 234 -18.45 10.81 -0.36
N GLY A 235 -17.78 9.77 0.14
CA GLY A 235 -18.21 8.40 -0.11
C GLY A 235 -17.18 7.37 0.33
N VAL A 236 -17.49 6.10 0.07
CA VAL A 236 -16.62 4.95 0.38
C VAL A 236 -16.15 4.33 -0.94
N PRO A 237 -15.07 4.86 -1.56
CA PRO A 237 -14.59 4.39 -2.86
C PRO A 237 -14.26 2.89 -2.89
N PHE A 238 -13.68 2.37 -1.81
CA PHE A 238 -13.23 0.97 -1.74
C PHE A 238 -13.65 0.33 -0.43
N THR A 239 -14.06 -0.93 -0.52
CA THR A 239 -14.34 -1.84 0.58
C THR A 239 -13.66 -3.17 0.29
N ASN A 240 -13.39 -3.95 1.34
CA ASN A 240 -12.76 -5.27 1.21
C ASN A 240 -11.40 -5.19 0.48
N LEU A 241 -10.48 -4.38 1.01
CA LEU A 241 -9.11 -4.22 0.53
C LEU A 241 -8.40 -5.58 0.49
N ILE A 242 -7.45 -5.75 -0.43
CA ILE A 242 -6.74 -7.02 -0.62
C ILE A 242 -5.83 -7.31 0.59
N ALA A 243 -5.79 -8.58 1.02
CA ALA A 243 -4.91 -9.05 2.08
C ALA A 243 -3.43 -8.91 1.68
N PHE A 244 -2.58 -8.57 2.62
CA PHE A 244 -1.16 -8.31 2.37
C PHE A 244 -0.21 -9.09 3.28
N LEU A 245 -0.69 -9.79 4.31
CA LEU A 245 0.19 -10.67 5.07
C LEU A 245 0.55 -11.90 4.22
N PRO A 246 1.69 -12.56 4.47
CA PRO A 246 2.01 -13.80 3.77
C PRO A 246 0.85 -14.79 3.90
N PRO A 247 0.55 -15.58 2.87
CA PRO A 247 1.29 -15.73 1.62
C PRO A 247 0.91 -14.70 0.53
N ALA A 248 0.03 -13.72 0.82
CA ALA A 248 -0.42 -12.73 -0.17
C ALA A 248 0.65 -11.73 -0.64
N SER A 249 1.78 -11.68 0.05
CA SER A 249 2.97 -10.89 -0.30
C SER A 249 4.20 -11.79 -0.25
N GLU A 250 5.12 -11.60 -1.19
CA GLU A 250 6.27 -12.46 -1.40
C GLU A 250 7.57 -11.64 -1.57
N GLN A 251 8.64 -12.04 -0.88
CA GLN A 251 10.01 -11.53 -1.06
C GLN A 251 10.79 -12.47 -1.99
N ARG A 252 10.39 -12.52 -3.26
CA ARG A 252 10.98 -13.46 -4.25
C ARG A 252 12.49 -13.36 -4.38
N ALA A 253 13.04 -12.15 -4.24
CA ALA A 253 14.48 -11.91 -4.32
C ALA A 253 15.26 -12.49 -3.13
N ALA A 254 14.62 -12.64 -1.97
CA ALA A 254 15.23 -13.26 -0.79
C ALA A 254 15.36 -14.79 -0.92
N ARG A 255 14.71 -15.40 -1.91
CA ARG A 255 14.75 -16.85 -2.09
C ARG A 255 16.08 -17.26 -2.72
N ASP A 256 16.82 -18.04 -1.95
CA ASP A 256 18.12 -18.59 -2.31
C ASP A 256 18.05 -19.38 -3.62
N GLN A 257 19.01 -19.21 -4.55
CA GLN A 257 18.93 -19.88 -5.87
C GLN A 257 18.94 -21.42 -5.79
N LYS A 258 19.37 -21.99 -4.64
CA LYS A 258 19.39 -23.43 -4.36
C LYS A 258 18.00 -24.03 -4.09
N SER A 259 17.00 -23.23 -3.69
CA SER A 259 15.62 -23.70 -3.46
C SER A 259 14.80 -23.81 -4.76
N LYS A 260 15.34 -23.37 -5.91
CA LYS A 260 14.73 -23.56 -7.25
C LYS A 260 14.46 -25.02 -7.63
N LYS A 261 14.99 -26.00 -6.88
CA LYS A 261 14.71 -27.43 -7.09
C LYS A 261 13.40 -27.92 -6.46
N GLN A 262 12.75 -27.14 -5.58
CA GLN A 262 11.36 -27.39 -5.14
C GLN A 262 10.43 -26.56 -6.04
N LEU A 263 10.12 -27.09 -7.22
CA LEU A 263 9.33 -26.38 -8.22
C LEU A 263 7.82 -26.40 -7.96
N ASP A 264 7.34 -27.09 -6.90
CA ASP A 264 5.91 -27.42 -6.72
C ASP A 264 5.32 -27.17 -5.31
N ASP A 265 6.08 -26.66 -4.34
CA ASP A 265 5.53 -26.39 -3.00
C ASP A 265 5.00 -24.95 -2.87
N PHE A 266 3.85 -24.81 -2.23
CA PHE A 266 3.26 -23.52 -1.87
C PHE A 266 4.17 -22.83 -0.83
N ILE A 267 4.94 -21.84 -1.28
CA ILE A 267 5.92 -21.13 -0.45
C ILE A 267 5.23 -20.01 0.32
N VAL A 268 5.50 -19.95 1.63
CA VAL A 268 5.07 -18.86 2.51
C VAL A 268 6.31 -18.10 2.93
N ASP A 269 6.49 -16.89 2.40
CA ASP A 269 7.59 -16.01 2.78
C ASP A 269 7.36 -15.41 4.19
N ARG A 270 8.41 -14.82 4.77
CA ARG A 270 8.37 -14.16 6.10
C ARG A 270 7.68 -12.79 6.06
N ASP A 271 7.23 -12.36 7.22
CA ASP A 271 6.78 -10.99 7.47
C ASP A 271 7.93 -10.20 8.09
N ASP A 272 8.48 -9.21 7.38
CA ASP A 272 9.56 -8.36 7.87
C ASP A 272 9.06 -7.17 8.71
N GLY A 273 7.78 -7.15 9.07
CA GLY A 273 7.19 -6.04 9.83
C GLY A 273 6.80 -4.84 8.98
N THR A 274 7.19 -4.79 7.70
CA THR A 274 6.95 -3.66 6.80
C THR A 274 5.74 -3.86 5.88
N LEU A 275 5.05 -4.99 5.92
CA LEU A 275 3.82 -5.19 5.16
C LEU A 275 2.70 -4.25 5.64
N GLY A 276 1.83 -3.81 4.71
CA GLY A 276 0.71 -2.92 5.01
C GLY A 276 0.40 -1.93 3.88
N TYR A 277 -0.56 -1.04 4.12
CA TYR A 277 -0.94 0.02 3.20
C TYR A 277 -0.27 1.35 3.56
N TYR A 278 0.45 1.93 2.62
CA TYR A 278 1.19 3.17 2.78
C TYR A 278 0.44 4.31 2.10
N PRO A 279 0.35 5.50 2.73
CA PRO A 279 -0.01 6.72 2.02
C PRO A 279 0.84 6.87 0.76
N MET A 280 0.21 7.03 -0.40
CA MET A 280 0.89 7.14 -1.69
C MET A 280 0.34 8.34 -2.47
N VAL A 281 1.27 9.10 -3.03
CA VAL A 281 0.99 10.23 -3.90
C VAL A 281 1.60 9.95 -5.26
N SER A 282 0.89 10.31 -6.32
CA SER A 282 1.41 10.36 -7.68
C SER A 282 1.29 11.75 -8.25
N CYS A 283 2.34 12.22 -8.90
CA CYS A 283 2.42 13.54 -9.53
C CYS A 283 2.71 13.39 -11.01
N PHE A 284 2.19 14.32 -11.81
CA PHE A 284 2.36 14.37 -13.26
C PHE A 284 2.51 15.81 -13.71
N ARG A 285 3.49 16.07 -14.59
CA ARG A 285 3.77 17.38 -15.22
C ARG A 285 3.68 18.57 -14.25
N GLY A 286 4.49 18.57 -13.18
CA GLY A 286 4.49 19.67 -12.21
C GLY A 286 3.47 19.55 -11.08
N GLY A 287 2.71 18.45 -11.01
CA GLY A 287 1.81 18.14 -9.89
C GLY A 287 2.58 18.08 -8.57
N ALA A 288 1.96 18.55 -7.49
CA ALA A 288 2.55 18.51 -6.17
C ALA A 288 1.49 18.37 -5.07
N VAL A 289 1.80 17.55 -4.07
CA VAL A 289 0.93 17.27 -2.93
C VAL A 289 1.76 17.33 -1.65
N LYS A 290 1.11 17.77 -0.58
CA LYS A 290 1.67 17.76 0.77
C LYS A 290 0.92 16.75 1.63
N LEU A 291 1.65 15.84 2.27
CA LEU A 291 1.09 14.89 3.22
C LEU A 291 1.08 15.49 4.64
N ASN A 292 -0.03 15.32 5.38
CA ASN A 292 -0.07 15.68 6.79
C ASN A 292 0.66 14.62 7.63
N THR A 293 1.85 14.96 8.12
CA THR A 293 2.64 14.11 9.02
C THR A 293 2.56 14.55 10.48
N SER A 294 1.64 15.47 10.83
CA SER A 294 1.48 15.95 12.19
C SER A 294 0.51 15.09 13.01
N SER A 295 0.56 15.23 14.33
CA SER A 295 -0.35 14.54 15.24
C SER A 295 -1.78 15.09 15.23
N LYS A 296 -2.03 16.19 14.51
CA LYS A 296 -3.34 16.85 14.40
C LYS A 296 -3.81 16.82 12.95
N VAL A 297 -5.11 16.67 12.76
CA VAL A 297 -5.72 16.80 11.44
C VAL A 297 -5.87 18.28 11.07
N TRP A 298 -5.72 18.62 9.79
CA TRP A 298 -5.91 19.96 9.26
C TRP A 298 -7.40 20.31 9.16
N ARG A 299 -8.24 19.34 8.78
CA ARG A 299 -9.69 19.51 8.62
C ARG A 299 -10.42 18.34 9.26
N VAL A 300 -10.83 18.55 10.51
CA VAL A 300 -11.61 17.57 11.29
C VAL A 300 -12.97 17.34 10.60
N PRO A 301 -13.30 16.11 10.16
CA PRO A 301 -14.65 15.79 9.72
C PRO A 301 -15.59 15.73 10.91
N GLN A 302 -16.78 16.33 10.79
CA GLN A 302 -17.74 16.42 11.89
C GLN A 302 -18.19 15.05 12.41
N ASP A 303 -18.33 14.07 11.51
CA ASP A 303 -18.70 12.69 11.84
C ASP A 303 -17.57 11.90 12.52
N LEU A 304 -16.31 12.37 12.43
CA LEU A 304 -15.15 11.71 13.01
C LEU A 304 -14.59 12.41 14.25
N ASP A 305 -15.06 13.63 14.58
CA ASP A 305 -14.52 14.46 15.67
C ASP A 305 -14.43 13.69 17.01
N SER A 306 -15.54 13.09 17.45
CA SER A 306 -15.57 12.29 18.68
C SER A 306 -14.57 11.11 18.65
N ALA A 307 -14.42 10.44 17.51
CA ALA A 307 -13.56 9.27 17.36
C ALA A 307 -12.06 9.64 17.25
N LEU A 308 -11.75 10.82 16.71
CA LEU A 308 -10.41 11.41 16.71
C LEU A 308 -10.03 11.87 18.11
N ASN A 309 -10.95 12.51 18.84
CA ASN A 309 -10.73 12.97 20.22
C ASN A 309 -10.59 11.80 21.21
N SER A 310 -11.31 10.70 21.01
CA SER A 310 -11.15 9.49 21.83
C SER A 310 -9.92 8.66 21.49
N GLY A 311 -9.24 8.95 20.37
CA GLY A 311 -8.10 8.17 19.86
C GLY A 311 -8.48 6.82 19.23
N THR A 312 -9.77 6.57 19.00
CA THR A 312 -10.26 5.39 18.27
C THR A 312 -9.80 5.42 16.82
N ILE A 313 -9.78 6.61 16.21
CA ILE A 313 -9.15 6.89 14.92
C ILE A 313 -7.89 7.70 15.19
N LYS A 314 -6.77 7.27 14.61
CA LYS A 314 -5.49 7.95 14.79
C LYS A 314 -5.11 8.75 13.55
N PRO A 315 -4.70 10.02 13.69
CA PRO A 315 -4.05 10.76 12.61
C PRO A 315 -2.78 10.04 12.14
N TYR A 316 -2.54 10.02 10.82
CA TYR A 316 -1.39 9.31 10.23
C TYR A 316 -0.05 9.75 10.81
N GLY A 317 0.13 11.03 11.16
CA GLY A 317 1.39 11.52 11.72
C GLY A 317 1.81 10.84 13.03
N LEU A 318 0.86 10.24 13.78
CA LEU A 318 1.20 9.44 14.96
C LEU A 318 1.86 8.09 14.62
N ARG A 319 1.73 7.60 13.39
CA ARG A 319 2.29 6.32 12.96
C ARG A 319 3.82 6.30 13.11
N MET A 320 4.48 7.42 12.85
CA MET A 320 5.94 7.56 13.01
C MET A 320 6.39 7.14 14.41
N HIS A 321 5.72 7.64 15.46
CA HIS A 321 6.08 7.30 16.84
C HIS A 321 5.90 5.81 17.13
N SER A 322 4.80 5.20 16.68
CA SER A 322 4.58 3.76 16.82
C SER A 322 5.63 2.96 16.06
N SER A 323 6.00 3.37 14.85
CA SER A 323 7.00 2.66 14.04
C SER A 323 8.39 2.70 14.67
N ILE A 324 8.80 3.85 15.21
CA ILE A 324 10.11 3.98 15.88
C ILE A 324 10.18 3.04 17.08
N VAL A 325 9.11 2.97 17.88
CA VAL A 325 9.03 2.05 19.03
C VAL A 325 9.08 0.60 18.56
N GLU A 326 8.29 0.24 17.54
CA GLU A 326 8.28 -1.11 16.95
C GLU A 326 9.68 -1.51 16.47
N GLN A 327 10.32 -0.69 15.64
CA GLN A 327 11.66 -0.95 15.10
C GLN A 327 12.70 -1.08 16.21
N THR A 328 12.70 -0.17 17.20
CA THR A 328 13.64 -0.23 18.33
C THR A 328 13.46 -1.52 19.13
N VAL A 329 12.23 -1.94 19.37
CA VAL A 329 11.95 -3.19 20.10
C VAL A 329 12.44 -4.40 19.31
N TYR A 330 12.20 -4.44 18.00
CA TYR A 330 12.71 -5.52 17.18
C TYR A 330 14.25 -5.53 17.10
N ASP A 331 14.91 -4.37 17.07
CA ASP A 331 16.37 -4.29 17.08
C ASP A 331 16.95 -4.89 18.38
N LEU A 332 16.29 -4.63 19.52
CA LEU A 332 16.68 -5.22 20.81
C LEU A 332 16.46 -6.74 20.85
N ILE A 333 15.37 -7.23 20.26
CA ILE A 333 15.09 -8.66 20.18
C ILE A 333 16.15 -9.34 19.31
N GLU A 334 16.46 -8.79 18.14
CA GLU A 334 17.46 -9.33 17.22
C GLU A 334 18.87 -9.33 17.82
N ASP A 335 19.27 -8.25 18.50
CA ASP A 335 20.55 -8.21 19.23
C ASP A 335 20.61 -9.31 20.32
N ALA A 336 19.52 -9.54 21.05
CA ALA A 336 19.46 -10.61 22.04
C ALA A 336 19.54 -12.02 21.40
N VAL A 337 18.84 -12.23 20.28
CA VAL A 337 18.87 -13.49 19.52
C VAL A 337 20.26 -13.75 18.96
N ASN A 338 20.88 -12.76 18.31
CA ASN A 338 22.24 -12.87 17.76
C ASN A 338 23.26 -13.20 18.84
N LYS A 339 23.22 -12.49 19.99
CA LYS A 339 24.09 -12.80 21.15
C LYS A 339 23.90 -14.20 21.73
N TYR A 340 22.70 -14.77 21.60
CA TYR A 340 22.43 -16.15 22.01
C TYR A 340 23.00 -17.14 21.00
N LEU A 341 22.79 -16.90 19.69
CA LEU A 341 23.34 -17.73 18.61
C LEU A 341 24.87 -17.74 18.63
N ASP A 342 25.52 -16.59 18.81
CA ASP A 342 26.99 -16.48 18.94
C ASP A 342 27.53 -17.27 20.14
N ARG A 343 26.76 -17.43 21.22
CA ARG A 343 27.14 -18.29 22.35
C ARG A 343 27.02 -19.76 21.99
N LYS A 344 25.90 -20.15 21.38
CA LYS A 344 25.69 -21.53 20.94
C LYS A 344 26.72 -22.00 19.91
N GLU A 345 27.11 -21.14 18.99
CA GLU A 345 28.16 -21.44 18.03
C GLU A 345 29.51 -21.65 18.72
N ARG A 346 29.87 -20.78 19.68
CA ARG A 346 31.09 -20.95 20.48
C ARG A 346 31.09 -22.25 21.29
N ASP A 347 29.98 -22.58 21.95
CA ASP A 347 29.85 -23.82 22.73
C ASP A 347 30.03 -25.04 21.82
N PHE A 348 29.37 -25.05 20.65
CA PHE A 348 29.48 -26.11 19.67
C PHE A 348 30.90 -26.28 19.11
N LEU A 349 31.61 -25.17 18.87
CA LEU A 349 33.01 -25.21 18.42
C LEU A 349 33.94 -25.71 19.53
N ALA A 350 33.65 -25.40 20.79
CA ALA A 350 34.43 -25.87 21.94
C ALA A 350 34.27 -27.38 22.20
N GLU A 351 33.10 -27.98 21.93
CA GLU A 351 32.89 -29.43 22.04
C GLU A 351 33.62 -30.25 20.96
N LYS A 352 34.08 -29.60 19.88
CA LYS A 352 34.77 -30.24 18.76
C LYS A 352 36.31 -30.12 18.79
N LEU A 353 36.84 -29.34 19.75
CA LEU A 353 38.28 -29.19 20.02
C LEU A 353 38.66 -30.03 21.24
#